data_AF-A0A2E0Z1G4-F1
#
_entry.id   AF-A0A2E0Z1G4-F1
#
_cell.length_a   1.000
_cell.length_b   1.000
_cell.length_c   1.000
_cell.angle_alpha   90.00
_cell.angle_beta   90.00
_cell.angle_gamma   90.00
#
_symmetry.space_group_name_H-M   'P 1'
#
loop_
_entity.id
_entity.type
_entity.pdbx_description
1 polymer ?
#
loop_
_entity_poly.entity_id
_entity_poly.type
_entity_poly.pdbx_seq_one_letter_code
_entity_poly.pdbx_strand_id
1 'polypeptide(L)'
;MAKASQKVLAEANLTVDDMGLVVPLQANLRIIEAVGKKLGAPEQKLFANIERYGNVSAATALVEAVEEGYVKPGANILVPAFGAGLTWSSHLISWGERVKPLGTNDVDLPPCDKSGLELVQSYLAQQRPHQGITD
;
A
#
# COMPACT_ATOMS: atom_id res chain seq x y z
N MET A 1 8.12 8.87 -6.74
CA MET A 1 7.73 8.88 -5.32
C MET A 1 8.33 10.03 -4.53
N ALA A 2 9.58 9.98 -4.05
CA ALA A 2 10.11 11.02 -3.13
C ALA A 2 9.97 12.48 -3.63
N LYS A 3 10.33 12.76 -4.89
CA LYS A 3 10.15 14.10 -5.49
C LYS A 3 8.69 14.55 -5.53
N ALA A 4 7.76 13.64 -5.81
CA ALA A 4 6.33 13.95 -5.82
C ALA A 4 5.84 14.29 -4.41
N SER A 5 6.28 13.53 -3.40
CA SER A 5 5.99 13.84 -2.00
C SER A 5 6.55 15.20 -1.56
N GLN A 6 7.80 15.50 -1.90
CA GLN A 6 8.41 16.79 -1.58
C GLN A 6 7.62 17.95 -2.22
N LYS A 7 7.15 17.76 -3.45
CA LYS A 7 6.32 18.76 -4.14
C LYS A 7 4.99 19.00 -3.41
N VAL A 8 4.27 17.94 -3.06
CA VAL A 8 2.99 18.04 -2.34
C VAL A 8 3.16 18.68 -0.96
N LEU A 9 4.21 18.29 -0.23
CA LEU A 9 4.54 18.89 1.07
C LEU A 9 4.85 20.39 0.92
N ALA A 10 5.63 20.77 -0.08
CA ALA A 10 5.93 22.17 -0.35
C ALA A 10 4.68 22.99 -0.72
N GLU A 11 3.80 22.44 -1.57
CA GLU A 11 2.52 23.09 -1.92
C GLU A 11 1.61 23.29 -0.71
N ALA A 12 1.67 22.39 0.27
CA ALA A 12 0.94 22.47 1.54
C ALA A 12 1.65 23.29 2.63
N ASN A 13 2.87 23.78 2.40
CA ASN A 13 3.75 24.39 3.40
C ASN A 13 4.01 23.48 4.62
N LEU A 14 4.17 22.17 4.38
CA LEU A 14 4.46 21.16 5.39
C LEU A 14 5.81 20.48 5.12
N THR A 15 6.30 19.78 6.12
CA THR A 15 7.49 18.93 6.08
C THR A 15 7.12 17.49 6.41
N VAL A 16 8.09 16.57 6.27
CA VAL A 16 7.87 15.16 6.68
C VAL A 16 7.66 15.03 8.19
N ASP A 17 8.16 15.99 8.98
CA ASP A 17 8.02 15.98 10.43
C ASP A 17 6.57 16.22 10.87
N ASP A 18 5.81 16.96 10.05
CA ASP A 18 4.37 17.20 10.24
C ASP A 18 3.50 15.99 9.89
N MET A 19 4.06 14.96 9.26
CA MET A 19 3.33 13.73 8.94
C MET A 19 3.20 12.86 10.17
N GLY A 20 1.99 12.40 10.46
CA GLY A 20 1.74 11.35 11.44
C GLY A 20 2.05 9.96 10.88
N LEU A 21 1.89 9.78 9.56
CA LEU A 21 2.11 8.49 8.89
C LEU A 21 2.49 8.68 7.42
N VAL A 22 3.29 7.77 6.89
CA VAL A 22 3.59 7.61 5.47
C VAL A 22 3.16 6.21 5.05
N VAL A 23 2.23 6.12 4.10
CA VAL A 23 1.68 4.86 3.59
C VAL A 23 2.09 4.71 2.12
N PRO A 24 3.31 4.23 1.84
CA PRO A 24 3.78 4.03 0.48
C PRO A 24 3.04 2.88 -0.22
N LEU A 25 3.09 2.87 -1.55
CA LEU A 25 2.77 1.69 -2.33
C LEU A 25 3.67 0.51 -1.93
N GLN A 26 3.04 -0.66 -1.74
CA GLN A 26 3.67 -1.89 -1.29
C GLN A 26 4.32 -2.67 -2.45
N ALA A 27 5.32 -2.08 -3.12
CA ALA A 27 5.98 -2.72 -4.26
C ALA A 27 7.16 -3.63 -3.85
N ASN A 28 8.00 -3.13 -2.95
CA ASN A 28 9.17 -3.83 -2.40
C ASN A 28 9.63 -3.11 -1.13
N LEU A 29 9.98 -3.85 -0.07
CA LEU A 29 10.41 -3.26 1.20
C LEU A 29 11.61 -2.32 1.03
N ARG A 30 12.62 -2.69 0.22
CA ARG A 30 13.79 -1.84 -0.04
C ARG A 30 13.42 -0.53 -0.73
N ILE A 31 12.37 -0.53 -1.56
CA ILE A 31 11.87 0.70 -2.20
C ILE A 31 11.18 1.58 -1.17
N ILE A 32 10.38 1.00 -0.28
CA ILE A 32 9.69 1.70 0.82
C ILE A 32 10.72 2.39 1.72
N GLU A 33 11.73 1.65 2.19
CA GLU A 33 12.83 2.17 3.01
C GLU A 33 13.60 3.28 2.29
N ALA A 34 13.91 3.08 1.00
CA ALA A 34 14.62 4.10 0.21
C ALA A 34 13.81 5.39 0.04
N VAL A 35 12.48 5.30 -0.07
CA VAL A 35 11.60 6.48 -0.07
C VAL A 35 11.63 7.17 1.29
N GLY A 36 11.46 6.41 2.38
CA GLY A 36 11.53 6.96 3.74
C GLY A 36 12.84 7.69 4.00
N LYS A 37 13.98 7.06 3.69
CA LYS A 37 15.32 7.66 3.80
C LYS A 37 15.46 8.93 2.97
N LYS A 38 14.96 8.95 1.73
CA LYS A 38 15.03 10.14 0.86
C LYS A 38 14.15 11.29 1.35
N LEU A 39 13.06 10.97 2.05
CA LEU A 39 12.18 11.98 2.65
C LEU A 39 12.63 12.43 4.04
N GLY A 40 13.60 11.73 4.64
CA GLY A 40 13.97 11.94 6.05
C GLY A 40 12.93 11.43 7.04
N ALA A 41 12.00 10.56 6.59
CA ALA A 41 10.97 10.02 7.46
C ALA A 41 11.57 8.94 8.39
N PRO A 42 11.36 9.05 9.72
CA PRO A 42 11.70 7.98 10.65
C PRO A 42 10.98 6.68 10.28
N GLU A 43 11.63 5.54 10.48
CA GLU A 43 11.09 4.21 10.14
C GLU A 43 9.72 3.95 10.80
N GLN A 44 9.55 4.38 12.05
CA GLN A 44 8.28 4.28 12.79
C GLN A 44 7.10 5.06 12.17
N LYS A 45 7.35 5.99 11.23
CA LYS A 45 6.30 6.68 10.47
C LYS A 45 5.99 5.97 9.16
N LEU A 46 6.74 4.96 8.74
CA LEU A 46 6.49 4.20 7.52
C LEU A 46 5.59 3.01 7.84
N PHE A 47 4.41 2.95 7.21
CA PHE A 47 3.57 1.77 7.27
C PHE A 47 3.92 0.80 6.13
N ALA A 48 4.09 -0.47 6.47
CA ALA A 48 4.28 -1.55 5.51
C ALA A 48 3.55 -2.81 5.99
N ASN A 49 2.91 -3.49 5.04
CA ASN A 49 2.26 -4.80 5.23
C ASN A 49 2.59 -5.76 4.08
N ILE A 50 3.66 -5.45 3.32
CA ILE A 50 4.09 -6.18 2.13
C ILE A 50 4.47 -7.63 2.45
N GLU A 51 4.90 -7.91 3.67
CA GLU A 51 5.22 -9.25 4.16
C GLU A 51 3.99 -10.16 4.25
N ARG A 52 2.78 -9.60 4.39
CA ARG A 52 1.52 -10.34 4.43
C ARG A 52 0.92 -10.56 3.04
N TYR A 53 0.99 -9.54 2.17
CA TYR A 53 0.22 -9.54 0.91
C TYR A 53 1.07 -9.48 -0.37
N GLY A 54 2.37 -9.19 -0.27
CA GLY A 54 3.19 -8.87 -1.42
C GLY A 54 2.73 -7.60 -2.14
N ASN A 55 2.98 -7.53 -3.44
CA ASN A 55 2.59 -6.39 -4.27
C ASN A 55 1.20 -6.61 -4.88
N VAL A 56 0.21 -5.94 -4.30
CA VAL A 56 -1.20 -5.96 -4.72
C VAL A 56 -1.59 -4.76 -5.61
N SER A 57 -0.60 -4.10 -6.23
CA SER A 57 -0.78 -2.98 -7.17
C SER A 57 -1.62 -1.84 -6.57
N ALA A 58 -2.79 -1.51 -7.13
CA ALA A 58 -3.59 -0.38 -6.70
C ALA A 58 -4.25 -0.55 -5.30
N ALA A 59 -4.25 -1.76 -4.74
CA ALA A 59 -4.76 -1.96 -3.39
C ALA A 59 -3.83 -1.30 -2.37
N THR A 60 -4.36 -0.32 -1.64
CA THR A 60 -3.60 0.50 -0.70
C THR A 60 -3.65 -0.06 0.72
N ALA A 61 -2.52 0.02 1.43
CA ALA A 61 -2.33 -0.46 2.79
C ALA A 61 -2.99 0.43 3.89
N LEU A 62 -3.70 1.50 3.51
CA LEU A 62 -4.25 2.48 4.46
C LEU A 62 -5.33 1.88 5.39
N VAL A 63 -6.11 0.92 4.91
CA VAL A 63 -7.17 0.29 5.73
C VAL A 63 -6.58 -0.37 6.96
N GLU A 64 -5.57 -1.23 6.79
CA GLU A 64 -4.92 -1.89 7.91
C GLU A 64 -4.18 -0.91 8.82
N ALA A 65 -3.59 0.15 8.25
CA ALA A 65 -2.99 1.21 9.07
C ALA A 65 -3.99 1.88 10.02
N VAL A 66 -5.27 1.99 9.62
CA VAL A 66 -6.35 2.47 10.49
C VAL A 66 -6.73 1.40 11.52
N GLU A 67 -6.94 0.17 11.08
CA GLU A 67 -7.37 -0.95 11.93
C GLU A 67 -6.36 -1.29 13.03
N GLU A 68 -5.06 -1.23 12.71
CA GLU A 68 -3.94 -1.47 13.63
C GLU A 68 -3.58 -0.23 14.47
N GLY A 69 -4.28 0.89 14.25
CA GLY A 69 -4.16 2.09 15.08
C GLY A 69 -2.92 2.96 14.82
N TYR A 70 -2.27 2.81 13.66
CA TYR A 70 -1.19 3.70 13.22
C TYR A 70 -1.71 5.09 12.87
N VAL A 71 -2.92 5.18 12.30
CA VAL A 71 -3.58 6.47 12.02
C VAL A 71 -4.13 7.08 13.31
N LYS A 72 -3.71 8.31 13.62
CA LYS A 72 -4.19 9.08 14.77
C LYS A 72 -5.21 10.15 14.36
N PRO A 73 -6.14 10.56 15.24
CA PRO A 73 -7.02 11.69 14.99
C PRO A 73 -6.23 12.94 14.57
N GLY A 74 -6.69 13.63 13.52
CA GLY A 74 -6.05 14.85 13.03
C GLY A 74 -4.71 14.65 12.32
N ALA A 75 -4.25 13.40 12.12
CA ALA A 75 -2.94 13.15 11.53
C ALA A 75 -2.89 13.53 10.03
N ASN A 76 -1.76 14.10 9.62
CA ASN A 76 -1.43 14.20 8.19
C ASN A 76 -0.80 12.88 7.72
N ILE A 77 -1.32 12.34 6.61
CA ILE A 77 -0.89 11.08 6.01
C ILE A 77 -0.36 11.34 4.61
N LEU A 78 0.85 10.87 4.33
CA LEU A 78 1.47 10.95 3.02
C LEU A 78 1.40 9.61 2.30
N VAL A 79 0.89 9.58 1.07
CA VAL A 79 0.65 8.35 0.30
C VAL A 79 1.41 8.38 -1.03
N PRO A 80 2.72 8.07 -1.05
CA PRO A 80 3.51 8.01 -2.27
C PRO A 80 3.29 6.70 -3.03
N ALA A 81 3.11 6.78 -4.35
CA ALA A 81 2.94 5.60 -5.21
C ALA A 81 3.68 5.73 -6.56
N PHE A 82 3.89 4.58 -7.21
CA PHE A 82 4.41 4.50 -8.57
C PHE A 82 3.91 3.23 -9.27
N GLY A 83 3.87 3.21 -10.59
CA GLY A 83 3.37 2.05 -11.32
C GLY A 83 3.86 2.00 -12.76
N ALA A 84 3.40 0.99 -13.49
CA ALA A 84 3.70 0.84 -14.91
C ALA A 84 3.37 2.14 -15.68
N GLY A 85 4.23 2.50 -16.64
CA GLY A 85 4.18 3.79 -17.35
C GLY A 85 5.56 4.27 -17.79
N LEU A 86 6.41 4.84 -16.94
CA LEU A 86 6.36 4.94 -15.48
C LEU A 86 5.39 6.04 -15.02
N THR A 87 4.42 5.68 -14.18
CA THR A 87 3.54 6.63 -13.48
C THR A 87 3.98 6.80 -12.03
N TRP A 88 3.75 7.98 -11.46
CA TRP A 88 4.00 8.23 -10.04
C TRP A 88 3.10 9.32 -9.49
N SER A 89 2.79 9.22 -8.21
CA SER A 89 1.99 10.20 -7.49
C SER A 89 2.42 10.30 -6.03
N SER A 90 1.94 11.33 -5.36
CA SER A 90 1.92 11.42 -3.91
C SER A 90 0.67 12.19 -3.52
N HIS A 91 0.00 11.75 -2.45
CA HIS A 91 -1.17 12.44 -1.92
C HIS A 91 -0.91 12.79 -0.47
N LEU A 92 -1.36 13.97 -0.06
CA LEU A 92 -1.44 14.39 1.32
C LEU A 92 -2.91 14.30 1.75
N ILE A 93 -3.16 13.57 2.82
CA ILE A 93 -4.48 13.40 3.41
C ILE A 93 -4.43 14.01 4.81
N SER A 94 -5.24 15.02 5.06
CA SER A 94 -5.51 15.48 6.43
C SER A 94 -6.63 14.64 7.01
N TRP A 95 -6.29 13.76 7.96
CA TRP A 95 -7.25 12.86 8.58
C TRP A 95 -8.15 13.61 9.56
N GLY A 96 -9.41 13.21 9.67
CA GLY A 96 -10.35 13.77 10.65
C GLY A 96 -10.16 13.20 12.06
N GLU A 97 -11.13 13.46 12.93
CA GLU A 97 -11.09 12.96 14.32
C GLU A 97 -11.36 11.45 14.44
N ARG A 98 -12.12 10.90 13.50
CA ARG A 98 -12.60 9.53 13.61
C ARG A 98 -11.58 8.54 13.03
N VAL A 99 -11.08 7.67 13.90
CA VAL A 99 -10.16 6.55 13.55
C VAL A 99 -10.80 5.18 13.78
N LYS A 100 -12.10 5.13 14.03
CA LYS A 100 -12.87 3.90 14.19
C LYS A 100 -14.02 3.84 13.17
N PRO A 101 -14.37 2.65 12.68
CA PRO A 101 -15.55 2.49 11.83
C PRO A 101 -16.83 2.85 12.62
N LEU A 102 -17.87 3.32 11.90
CA LEU A 102 -19.19 3.60 12.51
C LEU A 102 -19.95 2.32 12.86
N GLY A 103 -19.63 1.24 12.18
CA GLY A 103 -20.19 -0.09 12.37
C GLY A 103 -19.42 -1.08 11.52
N THR A 104 -19.70 -2.36 11.73
CA THR A 104 -19.16 -3.46 10.93
C THR A 104 -20.26 -4.04 10.05
N ASN A 105 -19.87 -4.78 9.02
CA ASN A 105 -20.78 -5.60 8.23
C ASN A 105 -20.23 -7.04 8.21
N ASP A 106 -21.10 -7.98 7.88
CA ASP A 106 -20.85 -9.41 7.79
C ASP A 106 -20.68 -9.87 6.32
N VAL A 107 -20.37 -8.94 5.41
CA VAL A 107 -20.09 -9.29 4.02
C VAL A 107 -18.79 -10.06 3.96
N ASP A 108 -18.87 -11.29 3.46
CA ASP A 108 -17.73 -12.17 3.28
C ASP A 108 -17.63 -12.62 1.81
N LEU A 109 -16.43 -13.05 1.41
CA LEU A 109 -16.23 -13.72 0.13
C LEU A 109 -16.92 -15.09 0.16
N PRO A 110 -17.36 -15.62 -1.00
CA PRO A 110 -17.84 -16.99 -1.08
C PRO A 110 -16.78 -17.97 -0.54
N PRO A 111 -17.18 -19.07 0.13
CA PRO A 111 -16.23 -20.06 0.63
C PRO A 111 -15.29 -20.57 -0.46
N CYS A 112 -14.00 -20.67 -0.15
CA CYS A 112 -12.98 -21.26 -1.01
C CYS A 112 -12.43 -22.52 -0.34
N ASP A 113 -12.75 -23.69 -0.91
CA ASP A 113 -12.30 -25.01 -0.45
C ASP A 113 -10.92 -25.40 -0.99
N LYS A 114 -10.31 -24.52 -1.82
CA LYS A 114 -8.99 -24.72 -2.43
C LYS A 114 -7.91 -23.90 -1.75
N SER A 115 -6.75 -24.50 -1.57
CA SER A 115 -5.51 -23.82 -1.21
C SER A 115 -4.99 -22.93 -2.35
N GLY A 116 -4.10 -21.99 -2.02
CA GLY A 116 -3.43 -21.16 -3.04
C GLY A 116 -2.67 -21.98 -4.08
N LEU A 117 -2.08 -23.11 -3.70
CA LEU A 117 -1.38 -24.00 -4.62
C LEU A 117 -2.34 -24.65 -5.63
N GLU A 118 -3.48 -25.16 -5.16
CA GLU A 118 -4.49 -25.78 -6.02
C GLU A 118 -5.08 -24.77 -7.02
N LEU A 119 -5.32 -23.53 -6.58
CA LEU A 119 -5.76 -22.44 -7.45
C LEU A 119 -4.74 -22.17 -8.56
N VAL A 120 -3.47 -21.99 -8.21
CA VAL A 120 -2.41 -21.73 -9.20
C VAL A 120 -2.21 -22.92 -10.15
N GLN A 121 -2.19 -24.15 -9.63
CA GLN A 121 -2.05 -25.36 -10.45
C GLN A 121 -3.20 -25.52 -11.43
N SER A 122 -4.43 -25.21 -11.01
CA SER A 122 -5.61 -25.25 -11.88
C SER A 122 -5.50 -24.27 -13.04
N TYR A 123 -5.01 -23.06 -12.79
CA TYR A 123 -4.75 -22.06 -13.82
C TYR A 123 -3.64 -22.51 -14.78
N LEU A 124 -2.51 -23.01 -14.25
CA LEU A 124 -1.40 -23.48 -15.08
C LEU A 124 -1.79 -24.67 -15.97
N ALA A 125 -2.66 -25.57 -15.49
CA ALA A 125 -3.17 -26.67 -16.30
C ALA A 125 -4.00 -26.18 -17.50
N GLN A 126 -4.72 -25.06 -17.37
CA GLN A 126 -5.49 -24.44 -18.46
C GLN A 126 -4.59 -23.73 -19.48
N GLN A 127 -3.46 -23.17 -19.03
CA GLN A 127 -2.53 -22.42 -19.89
C GLN A 127 -1.53 -23.32 -20.65
N ARG A 128 -1.16 -24.47 -20.05
CA ARG A 128 -0.22 -25.44 -20.66
C ARG A 128 -0.57 -25.92 -22.08
N PRO A 129 -1.83 -26.22 -22.45
CA PRO A 129 -2.14 -26.61 -23.83
C PRO A 129 -1.90 -25.50 -24.87
N HIS A 130 -1.73 -24.24 -24.47
CA HIS A 130 -1.41 -23.11 -25.37
C HIS A 130 0.09 -22.79 -25.44
N GLN A 131 0.89 -23.35 -24.53
CA GLN A 131 2.34 -23.30 -24.60
C GLN A 131 2.80 -24.55 -25.35
N GLY A 132 2.79 -24.48 -26.68
CA GLY A 132 3.39 -25.51 -27.54
C GLY A 132 4.88 -25.64 -27.23
N ILE A 133 5.21 -26.43 -26.21
CA ILE A 133 6.53 -26.99 -26.00
C ILE A 133 6.43 -28.38 -26.61
N THR A 134 6.79 -28.45 -27.89
CA THR A 134 7.26 -29.69 -28.50
C THR A 134 8.48 -30.15 -27.71
N ASP A 135 8.44 -31.39 -27.24
CA ASP A 135 9.60 -32.12 -26.70
C ASP A 135 10.82 -32.03 -27.62
#